data_AF-A0A5M9MB01-F1
#
_entry.id   AF-A0A5M9MB01-F1
#
_cell.length_a   1.000
_cell.length_b   1.000
_cell.length_c   1.000
_cell.angle_alpha   90.00
_cell.angle_beta   90.00
_cell.angle_gamma   90.00
#
_symmetry.space_group_name_H-M   'P 1'
#
loop_
_entity.id
_entity.type
_entity.pdbx_description
1 polymer ?
#
loop_
_entity_poly.entity_id
_entity_poly.type
_entity_poly.pdbx_seq_one_letter_code
_entity_poly.pdbx_strand_id
1 'polypeptide(L)'
;MALPVTELIYFQLKSSVKPEDPSNEEGQSLLNLFKTTKQQSGYRSSAWGRTIEDESIVVWVIKWADAHSSIQTHLLTPYVESTTQPTIIFTTLNPSISETDTLSTNPVTELCALAFPSSMTPDARKTLNADLINFRTTLTEKLPEDSRPTSWTMGCVERPGTLQHEKSPSGQAFVHLLVVGWDSVEKHMAGKTTEEFTRSIQPIREKMLAPLPGLGMKHVSFQKI
;
A
#
# COMPACT_ATOMS: atom_id res chain seq x y z
N MET A 1 3.85 5.32 -25.08
CA MET A 1 3.99 5.98 -23.77
C MET A 1 4.02 4.90 -22.71
N ALA A 2 4.98 4.92 -21.80
CA ALA A 2 5.04 3.96 -20.69
C ALA A 2 4.03 4.34 -19.60
N LEU A 3 3.48 3.34 -18.91
CA LEU A 3 2.48 3.56 -17.85
C LEU A 3 3.18 3.92 -16.53
N PRO A 4 2.73 4.97 -15.82
CA PRO A 4 3.29 5.35 -14.53
C PRO A 4 3.09 4.28 -13.44
N VAL A 5 4.16 3.84 -12.79
CA VAL A 5 4.10 2.83 -11.72
C VAL A 5 4.24 3.46 -10.33
N THR A 6 3.59 2.88 -9.33
CA THR A 6 3.75 3.27 -7.93
C THR A 6 4.62 2.22 -7.22
N GLU A 7 5.73 2.63 -6.64
CA GLU A 7 6.58 1.85 -5.73
C GLU A 7 6.13 2.08 -4.28
N LEU A 8 5.92 1.00 -3.52
CA LEU A 8 5.69 1.05 -2.07
C LEU A 8 6.78 0.27 -1.37
N ILE A 9 7.42 0.92 -0.41
CA ILE A 9 8.56 0.40 0.35
C ILE A 9 8.15 0.39 1.82
N TYR A 10 8.10 -0.80 2.41
CA TYR A 10 7.79 -1.03 3.82
C TYR A 10 9.07 -1.43 4.53
N PHE A 11 9.45 -0.73 5.59
CA PHE A 11 10.65 -1.06 6.34
C PHE A 11 10.55 -0.63 7.79
N GLN A 12 11.17 -1.41 8.66
CA GLN A 12 11.27 -1.09 10.08
C GLN A 12 12.48 -0.20 10.33
N LEU A 13 12.26 0.93 10.99
CA LEU A 13 13.33 1.82 11.40
C LEU A 13 14.04 1.28 12.65
N LYS A 14 15.34 1.56 12.75
CA LYS A 14 16.05 1.51 14.02
C LYS A 14 15.38 2.47 15.02
N SER A 15 15.37 2.10 16.29
CA SER A 15 14.79 2.93 17.36
C SER A 15 15.48 4.30 17.54
N SER A 16 16.73 4.43 17.06
CA SER A 16 17.49 5.69 17.05
C SER A 16 17.05 6.67 15.96
N VAL A 17 16.43 6.19 14.88
CA VAL A 17 16.05 6.99 13.71
C VAL A 17 14.67 7.59 13.94
N LYS A 18 14.62 8.91 14.12
CA LYS A 18 13.39 9.67 14.40
C LYS A 18 13.23 10.82 13.40
N PRO A 19 12.73 10.56 12.19
CA PRO A 19 12.57 11.60 11.15
C PRO A 19 11.68 12.77 11.59
N GLU A 20 10.76 12.54 12.52
CA GLU A 20 9.85 13.53 13.06
C GLU A 20 10.53 14.53 14.00
N ASP A 21 11.70 14.19 14.55
CA ASP A 21 12.48 15.05 15.45
C ASP A 21 13.51 15.86 14.64
N PRO A 22 13.37 17.21 14.56
CA PRO A 22 14.30 18.07 13.85
C PRO A 22 15.74 18.00 14.37
N SER A 23 15.93 17.57 15.62
CA SER A 23 17.25 17.44 16.25
C SER A 23 17.92 16.07 16.04
N ASN A 24 17.20 15.09 15.49
CA ASN A 24 17.71 13.75 15.26
C ASN A 24 18.46 13.68 13.91
N GLU A 25 19.78 13.68 13.95
CA GLU A 25 20.63 13.69 12.74
C GLU A 25 20.37 12.50 11.80
N GLU A 26 20.18 11.29 12.34
CA GLU A 26 19.87 10.10 11.53
C GLU A 26 18.52 10.23 10.81
N GLY A 27 17.51 10.75 11.51
CA GLY A 27 16.19 11.07 10.97
C GLY A 27 16.26 12.12 9.88
N GLN A 28 17.01 13.21 10.10
CA GLN A 28 17.22 14.24 9.08
C GLN A 28 17.97 13.70 7.86
N SER A 29 18.93 12.79 8.07
CA SER A 29 19.63 12.10 7.00
C SER A 29 18.69 11.23 6.15
N LEU A 30 17.76 10.49 6.77
CA LEU A 30 16.73 9.74 6.05
C LEU A 30 15.79 10.67 5.25
N LEU A 31 15.35 11.78 5.84
CA LEU A 31 14.54 12.77 5.12
C LEU A 31 15.29 13.38 3.94
N ASN A 32 16.61 13.56 4.04
CA ASN A 32 17.43 14.01 2.91
C ASN A 32 17.51 12.96 1.81
N LEU A 33 17.56 11.66 2.13
CA LEU A 33 17.43 10.59 1.13
C LEU A 33 16.08 10.68 0.39
N PHE A 34 14.99 10.91 1.12
CA PHE A 34 13.67 11.09 0.52
C PHE A 34 13.63 12.30 -0.42
N LYS A 35 14.19 13.44 0.00
CA LYS A 35 14.25 14.68 -0.80
C LYS A 35 15.14 14.55 -2.03
N THR A 36 16.30 13.91 -1.91
CA THR A 36 17.24 13.74 -3.03
C THR A 36 16.70 12.80 -4.10
N THR A 37 15.79 11.88 -3.73
CA THR A 37 15.10 11.01 -4.69
C THR A 37 14.26 11.79 -5.71
N LYS A 38 13.84 13.03 -5.40
CA LYS A 38 13.17 13.93 -6.34
C LYS A 38 14.02 14.26 -7.58
N GLN A 39 15.34 14.12 -7.47
CA GLN A 39 16.29 14.38 -8.55
C GLN A 39 16.52 13.16 -9.46
N GLN A 40 15.95 12.00 -9.12
CA GLN A 40 16.10 10.80 -9.94
C GLN A 40 15.24 10.88 -11.21
N SER A 41 15.78 10.34 -12.31
CA SER A 41 15.07 10.29 -13.58
C SER A 41 13.76 9.51 -13.46
N GLY A 42 12.69 10.09 -13.99
CA GLY A 42 11.35 9.50 -13.94
C GLY A 42 10.60 9.72 -12.62
N TYR A 43 11.18 10.36 -11.60
CA TYR A 43 10.45 10.71 -10.38
C TYR A 43 9.24 11.62 -10.71
N ARG A 44 8.09 11.35 -10.07
CA ARG A 44 6.88 12.19 -10.19
C ARG A 44 6.46 12.80 -8.86
N SER A 45 6.32 11.97 -7.83
CA SER A 45 5.94 12.40 -6.48
C SER A 45 6.27 11.32 -5.47
N SER A 46 6.34 11.67 -4.19
CA SER A 46 6.46 10.69 -3.10
C SER A 46 5.87 11.23 -1.80
N ALA A 47 5.48 10.30 -0.95
CA ALA A 47 5.01 10.58 0.40
C ALA A 47 5.44 9.45 1.33
N TRP A 48 5.62 9.75 2.60
CA TRP A 48 6.01 8.75 3.61
C TRP A 48 5.21 8.93 4.89
N GLY A 49 5.16 7.90 5.72
CA GLY A 49 4.58 7.97 7.06
C GLY A 49 4.82 6.70 7.85
N ARG A 50 4.62 6.76 9.17
CA ARG A 50 4.61 5.59 10.05
C ARG A 50 3.28 4.87 9.98
N THR A 51 3.29 3.56 10.17
CA THR A 51 2.04 2.80 10.31
C THR A 51 1.45 3.00 11.70
N ILE A 52 0.13 3.13 11.80
CA ILE A 52 -0.57 3.33 13.07
C ILE A 52 -0.52 2.06 13.93
N GLU A 53 -0.55 0.88 13.29
CA GLU A 53 -0.51 -0.40 13.98
C GLU A 53 0.85 -0.72 14.61
N ASP A 54 1.92 -0.18 14.02
CA ASP A 54 3.29 -0.33 14.48
C ASP A 54 4.10 0.88 14.03
N GLU A 55 4.33 1.80 14.96
CA GLU A 55 5.05 3.04 14.67
C GLU A 55 6.50 2.79 14.25
N SER A 56 7.09 1.61 14.51
CA SER A 56 8.45 1.30 14.05
C SER A 56 8.52 1.11 12.52
N ILE A 57 7.39 0.84 11.86
CA ILE A 57 7.31 0.59 10.43
C ILE A 57 7.00 1.89 9.70
N VAL A 58 7.85 2.23 8.73
CA VAL A 58 7.62 3.30 7.76
C VAL A 58 7.17 2.72 6.43
N VAL A 59 6.22 3.41 5.81
CA VAL A 59 5.87 3.21 4.40
C VAL A 59 6.32 4.43 3.62
N TRP A 60 7.13 4.21 2.59
CA TRP A 60 7.49 5.22 1.61
C TRP A 60 6.90 4.86 0.24
N VAL A 61 6.07 5.76 -0.27
CA VAL A 61 5.37 5.59 -1.55
C VAL A 61 5.97 6.54 -2.56
N ILE A 62 6.34 6.04 -3.73
CA ILE A 62 6.96 6.82 -4.81
C ILE A 62 6.20 6.55 -6.11
N LYS A 63 5.83 7.62 -6.80
CA LYS A 63 5.28 7.56 -8.16
C LYS A 63 6.40 7.79 -9.16
N TRP A 64 6.55 6.84 -10.07
CA TRP A 64 7.49 6.88 -11.18
C TRP A 64 6.78 7.09 -12.52
N ALA A 65 7.50 7.63 -13.50
CA ALA A 65 7.03 7.82 -14.86
C ALA A 65 6.82 6.50 -15.60
N ASP A 66 7.60 5.47 -15.25
CA ASP A 66 7.54 4.14 -15.86
C ASP A 66 8.12 3.06 -14.94
N ALA A 67 7.99 1.80 -15.36
CA ALA A 67 8.37 0.63 -14.59
C ALA A 67 9.87 0.40 -14.40
N HIS A 68 10.73 1.13 -15.13
CA HIS A 68 12.19 0.96 -15.09
C HIS A 68 12.84 1.74 -13.95
N SER A 69 12.14 2.74 -13.39
CA SER A 69 12.62 3.49 -12.23
C SER A 69 12.36 2.76 -10.91
N SER A 70 13.27 2.98 -9.96
CA SER A 70 13.22 2.47 -8.59
C SER A 70 14.33 3.15 -7.79
N ILE A 71 14.18 3.24 -6.47
CA ILE A 71 15.32 3.61 -5.63
C ILE A 71 16.39 2.51 -5.60
N GLN A 72 17.60 2.90 -5.22
CA GLN A 72 18.61 1.94 -4.80
C GLN A 72 18.35 1.57 -3.34
N THR A 73 17.83 0.36 -3.11
CA THR A 73 17.32 -0.09 -1.80
C THR A 73 18.37 -0.14 -0.71
N HIS A 74 19.64 -0.40 -1.07
CA HIS A 74 20.77 -0.39 -0.12
C HIS A 74 21.02 0.98 0.52
N LEU A 75 20.50 2.07 -0.07
CA LEU A 75 20.57 3.40 0.55
C LEU A 75 19.73 3.47 1.84
N LEU A 76 18.79 2.55 2.04
CA LEU A 76 17.99 2.46 3.27
C LEU A 76 18.73 1.71 4.39
N THR A 77 19.76 0.91 4.08
CA THR A 77 20.47 0.06 5.05
C THR A 77 20.93 0.78 6.33
N PRO A 78 21.42 2.04 6.29
CA PRO A 78 21.81 2.76 7.51
C PRO A 78 20.66 2.97 8.50
N TYR A 79 19.41 3.01 8.04
CA TYR A 79 18.24 3.40 8.82
C TYR A 79 17.36 2.22 9.24
N VAL A 80 17.49 1.10 8.54
CA VAL A 80 16.65 -0.10 8.73
C VAL A 80 17.17 -0.94 9.89
N GLU A 81 16.25 -1.50 10.67
CA GLU A 81 16.60 -2.44 11.74
C GLU A 81 17.29 -3.67 11.16
N SER A 82 18.44 -4.03 11.73
CA SER A 82 19.37 -5.04 11.22
C SER A 82 18.79 -6.45 11.09
N THR A 83 17.76 -6.76 11.88
CA THR A 83 17.05 -8.04 11.87
C THR A 83 15.93 -8.11 10.84
N THR A 84 15.70 -7.03 10.09
CA THR A 84 14.58 -6.89 9.15
C THR A 84 15.06 -6.59 7.74
N GLN A 85 14.18 -6.81 6.76
CA GLN A 85 14.43 -6.44 5.37
C GLN A 85 13.28 -5.60 4.83
N PRO A 86 13.56 -4.55 4.03
CA PRO A 86 12.52 -3.81 3.35
C PRO A 86 11.70 -4.71 2.42
N THR A 87 10.39 -4.59 2.49
CA THR A 87 9.48 -5.20 1.52
C THR A 87 9.11 -4.16 0.48
N ILE A 88 9.24 -4.51 -0.81
CA ILE A 88 9.05 -3.56 -1.91
C ILE A 88 8.11 -4.17 -2.93
N ILE A 89 7.08 -3.41 -3.28
CA ILE A 89 6.11 -3.78 -4.31
C ILE A 89 5.90 -2.63 -5.29
N PHE A 90 5.61 -2.98 -6.54
CA PHE A 90 5.27 -2.03 -7.58
C PHE A 90 3.90 -2.37 -8.16
N THR A 91 3.08 -1.36 -8.37
CA THR A 91 1.74 -1.55 -8.91
C THR A 91 1.29 -0.34 -9.73
N THR A 92 0.51 -0.59 -10.78
CA THR A 92 -0.24 0.45 -11.46
C THR A 92 -1.60 0.61 -10.77
N LEU A 93 -1.72 1.68 -10.00
CA LEU A 93 -2.95 2.04 -9.28
C LEU A 93 -3.94 2.74 -10.19
N ASN A 94 -5.22 2.35 -10.12
CA ASN A 94 -6.30 2.94 -10.89
C ASN A 94 -7.52 3.29 -9.99
N PRO A 95 -7.92 4.58 -9.91
CA PRO A 95 -7.30 5.77 -10.51
C PRO A 95 -5.87 6.05 -10.01
N SER A 96 -5.08 6.87 -10.72
CA SER A 96 -3.70 7.13 -10.29
C SER A 96 -3.67 7.94 -8.99
N ILE A 97 -2.76 7.62 -8.06
CA ILE A 97 -2.60 8.34 -6.78
C ILE A 97 -2.32 9.85 -6.93
N SER A 98 -1.82 10.27 -8.09
CA SER A 98 -1.57 11.68 -8.40
C SER A 98 -2.81 12.42 -8.90
N GLU A 99 -3.81 11.70 -9.43
CA GLU A 99 -5.07 12.29 -9.92
C GLU A 99 -6.06 12.52 -8.78
N THR A 100 -5.94 11.74 -7.72
CA THR A 100 -6.88 11.73 -6.59
C THR A 100 -6.33 12.41 -5.33
N ASP A 101 -5.07 12.87 -5.36
CA ASP A 101 -4.33 13.37 -4.19
C ASP A 101 -4.42 12.45 -2.95
N THR A 102 -4.69 11.16 -3.16
CA THR A 102 -4.98 10.15 -2.12
C THR A 102 -3.94 10.16 -0.99
N LEU A 103 -2.66 10.35 -1.30
CA LEU A 103 -1.62 10.32 -0.27
C LEU A 103 -1.48 11.63 0.52
N SER A 104 -2.15 12.72 0.14
CA SER A 104 -1.95 14.04 0.75
C SER A 104 -3.18 14.72 1.30
N THR A 105 -4.36 14.32 0.86
CA THR A 105 -5.63 14.90 1.33
C THR A 105 -6.34 14.01 2.33
N ASN A 106 -6.07 12.70 2.31
CA ASN A 106 -6.63 11.77 3.27
C ASN A 106 -6.01 11.97 4.66
N PRO A 107 -6.80 12.17 5.72
CA PRO A 107 -6.29 12.14 7.10
C PRO A 107 -5.59 10.82 7.42
N VAL A 108 -6.18 9.71 6.97
CA VAL A 108 -5.62 8.36 7.10
C VAL A 108 -5.78 7.62 5.78
N THR A 109 -4.72 6.93 5.34
CA THR A 109 -4.77 6.03 4.19
C THR A 109 -4.57 4.58 4.65
N GLU A 110 -5.54 3.72 4.35
CA GLU A 110 -5.43 2.28 4.47
C GLU A 110 -4.64 1.72 3.27
N LEU A 111 -3.63 0.92 3.56
CA LEU A 111 -2.93 0.06 2.61
C LEU A 111 -3.31 -1.38 2.93
N CYS A 112 -4.03 -2.03 2.02
CA CYS A 112 -4.53 -3.38 2.23
C CYS A 112 -4.08 -4.28 1.08
N ALA A 113 -3.07 -5.13 1.34
CA ALA A 113 -2.59 -6.10 0.38
C ALA A 113 -3.38 -7.42 0.54
N LEU A 114 -4.19 -7.73 -0.47
CA LEU A 114 -4.98 -8.96 -0.54
C LEU A 114 -4.20 -10.01 -1.33
N ALA A 115 -3.74 -11.05 -0.64
CA ALA A 115 -2.99 -12.15 -1.25
C ALA A 115 -3.92 -13.27 -1.74
N PHE A 116 -3.65 -13.80 -2.93
CA PHE A 116 -4.42 -14.85 -3.56
C PHE A 116 -3.51 -15.92 -4.18
N PRO A 117 -3.93 -17.19 -4.27
CA PRO A 117 -3.11 -18.25 -4.85
C PRO A 117 -2.70 -17.97 -6.30
N SER A 118 -1.42 -18.06 -6.63
CA SER A 118 -0.94 -17.90 -8.02
C SER A 118 -1.49 -18.96 -8.97
N SER A 119 -1.82 -20.14 -8.45
CA SER A 119 -2.44 -21.26 -9.18
C SER A 119 -3.91 -21.07 -9.53
N MET A 120 -4.53 -19.94 -9.17
CA MET A 120 -5.93 -19.64 -9.48
C MET A 120 -6.18 -19.65 -11.01
N THR A 121 -7.23 -20.36 -11.43
CA THR A 121 -7.61 -20.49 -12.85
C THR A 121 -8.05 -19.14 -13.45
N PRO A 122 -8.01 -18.97 -14.78
CA PRO A 122 -8.46 -17.75 -15.43
C PRO A 122 -9.91 -17.36 -15.08
N ASP A 123 -10.83 -18.32 -15.03
CA ASP A 123 -12.23 -18.07 -14.66
C ASP A 123 -12.36 -17.62 -13.20
N ALA A 124 -11.62 -18.25 -12.29
CA ALA A 124 -11.61 -17.84 -10.89
C ALA A 124 -11.01 -16.44 -10.71
N ARG A 125 -9.97 -16.07 -11.47
CA ARG A 125 -9.40 -14.71 -11.51
C ARG A 125 -10.40 -13.69 -12.06
N LYS A 126 -11.16 -14.06 -13.11
CA LYS A 126 -12.23 -13.21 -13.66
C LYS A 126 -13.32 -12.93 -12.62
N THR A 127 -13.77 -13.97 -11.91
CA THR A 127 -14.76 -13.82 -10.83
C THR A 127 -14.20 -12.96 -9.70
N LEU A 128 -12.95 -13.18 -9.27
CA LEU A 128 -12.30 -12.35 -8.26
C LEU A 128 -12.25 -10.86 -8.68
N ASN A 129 -11.90 -10.57 -9.93
CA ASN A 129 -11.88 -9.19 -10.43
C ASN A 129 -13.29 -8.56 -10.41
N ALA A 130 -14.33 -9.32 -10.77
CA ALA A 130 -15.70 -8.85 -10.66
C ALA A 130 -16.11 -8.57 -9.20
N ASP A 131 -15.70 -9.44 -8.27
CA ASP A 131 -15.95 -9.25 -6.84
C ASP A 131 -15.24 -8.01 -6.30
N LEU A 132 -13.98 -7.77 -6.68
CA LEU A 132 -13.22 -6.57 -6.31
C LEU A 132 -13.85 -5.29 -6.85
N ILE A 133 -14.37 -5.31 -8.09
CA ILE A 133 -15.12 -4.18 -8.66
C ILE A 133 -16.40 -3.94 -7.88
N ASN A 134 -17.17 -5.00 -7.58
CA ASN A 134 -18.40 -4.87 -6.79
C ASN A 134 -18.10 -4.37 -5.36
N PHE A 135 -17.00 -4.80 -4.76
CA PHE A 135 -16.56 -4.34 -3.44
C PHE A 135 -16.26 -2.83 -3.46
N ARG A 136 -15.46 -2.38 -4.43
CA ARG A 136 -15.22 -0.94 -4.67
C ARG A 136 -16.53 -0.18 -4.80
N THR A 137 -17.40 -0.57 -5.74
CA THR A 137 -18.69 0.09 -5.96
C THR A 137 -19.55 0.12 -4.70
N THR A 138 -19.56 -0.96 -3.92
CA THR A 138 -20.32 -1.01 -2.68
C THR A 138 -19.81 0.03 -1.67
N LEU A 139 -18.51 0.11 -1.46
CA LEU A 139 -17.90 1.09 -0.57
C LEU A 139 -18.08 2.52 -1.04
N THR A 140 -17.91 2.78 -2.34
CA THR A 140 -17.90 4.17 -2.86
C THR A 140 -19.29 4.71 -3.18
N GLU A 141 -20.29 3.85 -3.39
CA GLU A 141 -21.61 4.29 -3.88
C GLU A 141 -22.79 3.82 -3.03
N LYS A 142 -22.66 2.69 -2.30
CA LYS A 142 -23.80 2.07 -1.61
C LYS A 142 -23.77 2.26 -0.10
N LEU A 143 -22.60 2.47 0.51
CA LEU A 143 -22.52 2.81 1.93
C LEU A 143 -23.20 4.17 2.22
N PRO A 144 -23.67 4.41 3.45
CA PRO A 144 -24.03 5.75 3.91
C PRO A 144 -22.87 6.73 3.65
N GLU A 145 -23.17 7.94 3.18
CA GLU A 145 -22.16 8.91 2.72
C GLU A 145 -21.05 9.18 3.76
N ASP A 146 -21.43 9.27 5.03
CA ASP A 146 -20.53 9.49 6.17
C ASP A 146 -19.67 8.27 6.55
N SER A 147 -19.91 7.14 5.91
CA SER A 147 -19.25 5.85 6.11
C SER A 147 -18.46 5.41 4.88
N ARG A 148 -18.44 6.23 3.82
CA ARG A 148 -17.69 5.98 2.60
C ARG A 148 -16.21 6.34 2.79
N PRO A 149 -15.31 5.66 2.05
CA PRO A 149 -13.94 6.13 1.95
C PRO A 149 -13.89 7.48 1.22
N THR A 150 -12.97 8.35 1.64
CA THR A 150 -12.74 9.67 1.04
C THR A 150 -12.09 9.57 -0.34
N SER A 151 -11.32 8.52 -0.57
CA SER A 151 -10.75 8.19 -1.87
C SER A 151 -10.52 6.69 -2.00
N TRP A 152 -10.44 6.21 -3.24
CA TRP A 152 -10.24 4.80 -3.52
C TRP A 152 -9.33 4.63 -4.73
N THR A 153 -8.29 3.82 -4.58
CA THR A 153 -7.56 3.27 -5.72
C THR A 153 -7.10 1.85 -5.44
N MET A 154 -6.97 1.06 -6.49
CA MET A 154 -6.49 -0.31 -6.39
C MET A 154 -5.65 -0.70 -7.61
N GLY A 155 -4.81 -1.70 -7.43
CA GLY A 155 -3.98 -2.26 -8.51
C GLY A 155 -3.56 -3.69 -8.21
N CYS A 156 -3.11 -4.40 -9.23
CA CYS A 156 -2.40 -5.67 -9.05
C CYS A 156 -0.91 -5.36 -8.85
N VAL A 157 -0.24 -6.06 -7.96
CA VAL A 157 1.22 -5.96 -7.81
C VAL A 157 1.88 -6.63 -9.01
N GLU A 158 2.69 -5.86 -9.71
CA GLU A 158 3.36 -6.25 -10.96
C GLU A 158 4.81 -6.69 -10.70
N ARG A 159 5.46 -6.09 -9.69
CA ARG A 159 6.83 -6.41 -9.31
C ARG A 159 6.96 -6.48 -7.78
N PRO A 160 7.40 -7.62 -7.23
CA PRO A 160 7.46 -8.92 -7.90
C PRO A 160 6.05 -9.39 -8.30
N GLY A 161 5.88 -10.00 -9.48
CA GLY A 161 4.56 -10.45 -9.96
C GLY A 161 3.92 -11.55 -9.11
N THR A 162 4.74 -12.24 -8.31
CA THR A 162 4.31 -13.20 -7.29
C THR A 162 5.23 -13.14 -6.08
N LEU A 163 4.69 -13.40 -4.89
CA LEU A 163 5.39 -13.45 -3.61
C LEU A 163 5.31 -14.87 -3.03
N GLN A 164 6.32 -15.28 -2.25
CA GLN A 164 6.29 -16.57 -1.56
C GLN A 164 5.20 -16.56 -0.49
N HIS A 165 4.43 -17.64 -0.41
CA HIS A 165 3.32 -17.77 0.53
C HIS A 165 3.11 -19.23 0.93
N GLU A 166 3.41 -19.58 2.18
CA GLU A 166 3.41 -20.97 2.68
C GLU A 166 2.05 -21.66 2.57
N LYS A 167 0.94 -20.94 2.80
CA LYS A 167 -0.42 -21.50 2.69
C LYS A 167 -0.97 -21.53 1.26
N SER A 168 -0.19 -21.11 0.27
CA SER A 168 -0.62 -21.21 -1.13
C SER A 168 -0.35 -22.63 -1.66
N PRO A 169 -1.29 -23.24 -2.42
CA PRO A 169 -1.06 -24.54 -3.04
C PRO A 169 0.19 -24.63 -3.92
N SER A 170 0.60 -23.51 -4.54
CA SER A 170 1.82 -23.44 -5.36
C SER A 170 3.03 -22.87 -4.62
N GLY A 171 2.90 -22.59 -3.31
CA GLY A 171 3.89 -21.83 -2.54
C GLY A 171 3.99 -20.35 -2.93
N GLN A 172 3.18 -19.87 -3.88
CA GLN A 172 3.23 -18.50 -4.38
C GLN A 172 1.86 -17.83 -4.40
N ALA A 173 1.84 -16.52 -4.13
CA ALA A 173 0.64 -15.70 -4.19
C ALA A 173 0.86 -14.49 -5.12
N PHE A 174 -0.20 -14.05 -5.79
CA PHE A 174 -0.25 -12.71 -6.37
C PHE A 174 -1.05 -11.80 -5.43
N VAL A 175 -0.83 -10.49 -5.54
CA VAL A 175 -1.39 -9.51 -4.60
C VAL A 175 -2.17 -8.44 -5.34
N HIS A 176 -3.38 -8.15 -4.85
CA HIS A 176 -4.04 -6.88 -5.14
C HIS A 176 -3.79 -5.91 -3.99
N LEU A 177 -3.33 -4.70 -4.30
CA LEU A 177 -3.19 -3.64 -3.33
C LEU A 177 -4.38 -2.70 -3.44
N LEU A 178 -5.05 -2.46 -2.31
CA LEU A 178 -6.03 -1.41 -2.13
C LEU A 178 -5.35 -0.27 -1.36
N VAL A 179 -5.55 0.96 -1.84
CA VAL A 179 -5.10 2.19 -1.18
C VAL A 179 -6.35 3.05 -1.01
N VAL A 180 -6.85 3.13 0.22
CA VAL A 180 -8.18 3.65 0.53
C VAL A 180 -8.06 4.79 1.54
N GLY A 181 -8.68 5.91 1.22
CA GLY A 181 -8.72 7.08 2.10
C GLY A 181 -9.85 7.01 3.11
N TRP A 182 -9.57 7.42 4.33
CA TRP A 182 -10.54 7.49 5.42
C TRP A 182 -10.36 8.78 6.23
N ASP A 183 -11.47 9.30 6.77
CA ASP A 183 -11.45 10.44 7.68
C ASP A 183 -10.73 10.12 8.99
N SER A 184 -10.83 8.87 9.45
CA SER A 184 -10.11 8.35 10.61
C SER A 184 -10.07 6.82 10.60
N VAL A 185 -9.22 6.23 11.45
CA VAL A 185 -9.18 4.76 11.64
C VAL A 185 -10.52 4.25 12.15
N GLU A 186 -11.15 4.96 13.07
CA GLU A 186 -12.44 4.60 13.65
C GLU A 186 -13.54 4.56 12.59
N LYS A 187 -13.53 5.51 11.64
CA LYS A 187 -14.48 5.53 10.51
C LYS A 187 -14.30 4.33 9.60
N HIS A 188 -13.06 3.96 9.25
CA HIS A 188 -12.81 2.70 8.56
C HIS A 188 -13.35 1.51 9.34
N MET A 189 -12.98 1.40 10.62
CA MET A 189 -13.36 0.26 11.46
C MET A 189 -14.89 0.14 11.63
N ALA A 190 -15.61 1.26 11.73
CA ALA A 190 -17.06 1.29 11.72
C ALA A 190 -17.64 0.87 10.35
N GLY A 191 -17.06 1.34 9.25
CA GLY A 191 -17.46 0.92 7.90
C GLY A 191 -17.39 -0.61 7.72
N LYS A 192 -16.39 -1.27 8.32
CA LYS A 192 -16.21 -2.73 8.27
C LYS A 192 -17.30 -3.53 8.97
N THR A 193 -18.06 -2.93 9.89
CA THR A 193 -19.14 -3.61 10.62
C THR A 193 -20.49 -3.51 9.91
N THR A 194 -20.58 -2.71 8.84
CA THR A 194 -21.80 -2.59 8.04
C THR A 194 -22.12 -3.90 7.31
N GLU A 195 -23.41 -4.13 7.07
CA GLU A 195 -23.90 -5.31 6.36
C GLU A 195 -23.39 -5.30 4.91
N GLU A 196 -23.43 -4.14 4.25
CA GLU A 196 -22.97 -3.95 2.89
C GLU A 196 -21.49 -4.29 2.73
N PHE A 197 -20.64 -3.82 3.65
CA PHE A 197 -19.22 -4.18 3.67
C PHE A 197 -19.05 -5.69 3.84
N THR A 198 -19.68 -6.26 4.88
CA THR A 198 -19.53 -7.68 5.24
C THR A 198 -19.94 -8.58 4.08
N ARG A 199 -21.08 -8.29 3.45
CA ARG A 199 -21.61 -9.05 2.32
C ARG A 199 -20.72 -8.93 1.08
N SER A 200 -20.19 -7.74 0.80
CA SER A 200 -19.40 -7.48 -0.41
C SER A 200 -17.95 -7.99 -0.32
N ILE A 201 -17.34 -8.00 0.87
CA ILE A 201 -15.97 -8.53 1.06
C ILE A 201 -15.93 -10.05 1.18
N GLN A 202 -17.03 -10.70 1.57
CA GLN A 202 -17.09 -12.14 1.80
C GLN A 202 -16.57 -12.99 0.61
N PRO A 203 -17.05 -12.83 -0.64
CA PRO A 203 -16.59 -13.64 -1.77
C PRO A 203 -15.09 -13.46 -2.08
N ILE A 204 -14.51 -12.31 -1.69
CA ILE A 204 -13.08 -12.04 -1.80
C ILE A 204 -12.34 -12.81 -0.70
N ARG A 205 -12.79 -12.69 0.57
CA ARG A 205 -12.19 -13.38 1.73
C ARG A 205 -12.15 -14.89 1.58
N GLU A 206 -13.19 -15.49 1.01
CA GLU A 206 -13.25 -16.95 0.74
C GLU A 206 -12.12 -17.44 -0.18
N LYS A 207 -11.57 -16.55 -1.02
CA LYS A 207 -10.47 -16.84 -1.97
C LYS A 207 -9.11 -16.35 -1.47
N MET A 208 -9.10 -15.50 -0.45
CA MET A 208 -7.89 -14.90 0.07
C MET A 208 -7.05 -15.90 0.85
N LEU A 209 -5.74 -15.75 0.72
CA LEU A 209 -4.79 -16.33 1.63
C LEU A 209 -4.63 -15.46 2.87
N ALA A 210 -3.92 -15.97 3.88
CA ALA A 210 -3.50 -15.15 5.01
C ALA A 210 -2.67 -13.94 4.53
N PRO A 211 -2.61 -12.84 5.29
CA PRO A 211 -1.75 -11.72 4.96
C PRO A 211 -0.28 -12.15 4.83
N LEU A 212 0.42 -11.63 3.83
CA LEU A 212 1.86 -11.81 3.68
C LEU A 212 2.61 -11.08 4.83
N PRO A 213 3.70 -11.64 5.36
CA PRO A 213 4.55 -10.94 6.32
C PRO A 213 4.96 -9.55 5.81
N GLY A 214 4.81 -8.53 6.64
CA GLY A 214 5.13 -7.13 6.30
C GLY A 214 4.06 -6.39 5.48
N LEU A 215 3.18 -7.08 4.76
CA LEU A 215 2.14 -6.49 3.89
C LEU A 215 0.72 -6.59 4.47
N GLY A 216 0.57 -6.83 5.77
CA GLY A 216 -0.72 -6.75 6.44
C GLY A 216 -1.42 -5.40 6.23
N MET A 217 -2.73 -5.36 6.48
CA MET A 217 -3.49 -4.10 6.43
C MET A 217 -2.88 -3.10 7.41
N LYS A 218 -2.62 -1.89 6.91
CA LYS A 218 -1.93 -0.81 7.62
C LYS A 218 -2.63 0.51 7.39
N HIS A 219 -2.71 1.33 8.42
CA HIS A 219 -3.09 2.73 8.28
C HIS A 219 -1.86 3.62 8.34
N VAL A 220 -1.80 4.61 7.46
CA VAL A 220 -0.69 5.56 7.39
C VAL A 220 -1.24 6.97 7.19
N SER A 221 -0.80 7.90 8.02
CA SER A 221 -0.95 9.33 7.77
C SER A 221 0.28 9.82 7.01
N PHE A 222 0.10 10.06 5.71
CA PHE A 222 1.19 10.35 4.80
C PHE A 222 1.57 11.84 4.80
N GLN A 223 2.87 12.10 4.67
CA GLN A 223 3.46 13.42 4.49
C GLN A 223 4.14 13.47 3.11
N LYS A 224 3.74 14.43 2.27
CA LYS A 224 4.38 14.68 0.96
C LYS A 224 5.83 15.19 1.16
N ILE A 225 6.71 14.82 0.24
CA ILE A 225 8.15 15.17 0.23
C ILE A 225 8.46 16.26 -0.80
#